data_AF-A0A227JAE2-F1
#
_entry.id   AF-A0A227JAE2-F1
#
_cell.length_a   1.000
_cell.length_b   1.000
_cell.length_c   1.000
_cell.angle_alpha   90.00
_cell.angle_beta   90.00
_cell.angle_gamma   90.00
#
_symmetry.space_group_name_H-M   'P 1'
#
loop_
_entity.id
_entity.type
_entity.pdbx_description
1 polymer ?
#
loop_
_entity_poly.entity_id
_entity_poly.type
_entity_poly.pdbx_seq_one_letter_code
_entity_poly.pdbx_strand_id
1 'polypeptide(L)'
;SYSTNLSVNYELDLWGKISADVDQAKWTAVASQQDREATAQSLVATTASLYWQIGYLKQRLNLSQRNVEDAAQTLQLIEKQYQLGAVDQLDVLEAKRTLASLQAQQSEFEQSLLEANNAFAILFNQPPKSISANIQMLPEGDMPSLSV
;
A
#
# COMPACT_ATOMS: atom_id res chain seq x y z
N SER A 1 38.10 -39.33 -50.38
CA SER A 1 36.71 -39.79 -50.58
C SER A 1 35.77 -38.68 -50.12
N TYR A 2 34.79 -38.28 -50.94
CA TYR A 2 33.76 -37.30 -50.57
C TYR A 2 32.39 -37.97 -50.71
N SER A 3 31.61 -38.00 -49.63
CA SER A 3 30.19 -38.34 -49.68
C SER A 3 29.37 -37.10 -49.33
N THR A 4 28.35 -36.83 -50.13
CA THR A 4 27.33 -35.82 -49.82
C THR A 4 26.05 -36.58 -49.52
N ASN A 5 25.47 -36.32 -48.34
CA ASN A 5 24.23 -36.94 -47.91
C ASN A 5 23.13 -35.87 -47.94
N LEU A 6 22.03 -36.15 -48.65
CA LEU A 6 20.86 -35.29 -48.70
C LEU A 6 19.69 -36.05 -48.09
N SER A 7 19.07 -35.51 -47.05
CA SER A 7 17.89 -36.09 -46.39
C SER A 7 16.68 -35.16 -46.56
N VAL A 8 15.54 -35.75 -46.90
CA VAL A 8 14.23 -35.09 -46.99
C VAL A 8 13.29 -35.86 -46.06
N ASN A 9 12.74 -35.16 -45.07
CA ASN A 9 11.78 -35.73 -44.13
C ASN A 9 10.41 -35.07 -44.36
N TYR A 10 9.37 -35.89 -44.47
CA TYR A 10 7.97 -35.46 -44.57
C TYR A 10 7.17 -36.28 -43.56
N GLU A 11 6.59 -35.62 -42.56
CA GLU A 11 5.76 -36.25 -41.53
C GLU A 11 4.30 -36.17 -41.96
N LEU A 12 3.62 -37.31 -42.05
CA LEU A 12 2.18 -37.36 -42.31
C LEU A 12 1.44 -37.06 -41.00
N ASP A 13 0.68 -35.96 -40.96
CA ASP A 13 -0.11 -35.54 -39.79
C ASP A 13 -1.40 -36.37 -39.65
N LEU A 14 -1.24 -37.63 -39.23
CA LEU A 14 -2.34 -38.59 -39.05
C LEU A 14 -3.18 -38.32 -37.80
N TRP A 15 -2.68 -37.49 -36.88
CA TRP A 15 -3.23 -37.31 -35.54
C TRP A 15 -3.59 -35.85 -35.23
N GLY A 16 -3.47 -34.94 -36.21
CA GLY A 16 -3.84 -33.54 -36.10
C GLY A 16 -2.92 -32.70 -35.21
N LYS A 17 -1.65 -33.10 -35.06
CA LYS A 17 -0.67 -32.45 -34.17
C LYS A 17 -0.49 -30.97 -34.51
N ILE A 18 -0.38 -30.63 -35.79
CA ILE A 18 -0.17 -29.23 -36.21
C ILE A 18 -1.40 -28.39 -35.87
N SER A 19 -2.60 -28.95 -36.06
CA SER A 19 -3.84 -28.25 -35.72
C SER A 19 -3.96 -28.04 -34.21
N ALA A 20 -3.61 -29.06 -33.41
CA ALA A 20 -3.56 -28.97 -31.95
C ALA A 20 -2.55 -27.92 -31.46
N ASP A 21 -1.35 -27.84 -32.08
CA ASP A 21 -0.33 -26.83 -31.76
C ASP A 21 -0.83 -25.42 -32.07
N VAL A 22 -1.54 -25.23 -33.19
CA VAL A 22 -2.15 -23.96 -33.58
C VAL A 22 -3.26 -23.56 -32.60
N ASP A 23 -4.14 -24.50 -32.24
CA ASP A 23 -5.19 -24.27 -31.25
C ASP A 23 -4.60 -23.90 -29.89
N GLN A 24 -3.55 -24.61 -29.45
CA GLN A 24 -2.84 -24.28 -28.22
C GLN A 24 -2.28 -22.86 -28.27
N ALA A 25 -1.56 -22.49 -29.34
CA ALA A 25 -1.00 -21.14 -29.49
C ALA A 25 -2.10 -20.06 -29.47
N LYS A 26 -3.26 -20.32 -30.10
CA LYS A 26 -4.41 -19.42 -30.08
C LYS A 26 -4.96 -19.25 -28.66
N TRP A 27 -5.14 -20.34 -27.91
CA TRP A 27 -5.61 -20.27 -26.52
C TRP A 27 -4.60 -19.59 -25.60
N THR A 28 -3.30 -19.80 -25.80
CA THR A 28 -2.24 -19.08 -25.08
C THR A 28 -2.31 -17.57 -25.35
N ALA A 29 -2.55 -17.15 -26.59
CA ALA A 29 -2.70 -15.74 -26.93
C ALA A 29 -3.93 -15.11 -26.25
N VAL A 30 -5.07 -15.80 -26.22
CA VAL A 30 -6.27 -15.36 -25.50
C VAL A 30 -6.01 -15.26 -24.00
N ALA A 31 -5.37 -16.27 -23.41
CA ALA A 31 -5.00 -16.25 -21.99
C ALA A 31 -4.09 -15.05 -21.66
N SER A 32 -3.05 -14.80 -22.48
CA SER A 32 -2.14 -13.66 -22.30
C SER A 32 -2.85 -12.30 -22.38
N GLN A 33 -3.88 -12.18 -23.23
CA GLN A 33 -4.71 -10.97 -23.28
C GLN A 33 -5.50 -10.80 -21.98
N GLN A 34 -6.14 -11.85 -21.49
CA GLN A 34 -6.90 -11.83 -20.24
C GLN A 34 -6.00 -11.52 -19.04
N ASP A 35 -4.80 -12.11 -18.99
CA ASP A 35 -3.80 -11.84 -17.95
C ASP A 35 -3.39 -10.36 -17.94
N ARG A 36 -3.23 -9.75 -19.11
CA ARG A 36 -2.94 -8.30 -19.24
C ARG A 36 -4.09 -7.45 -18.70
N GLU A 37 -5.33 -7.78 -19.04
CA GLU A 37 -6.52 -7.06 -18.57
C GLU A 37 -6.67 -7.17 -17.04
N ALA A 38 -6.53 -8.38 -16.49
CA ALA A 38 -6.56 -8.63 -15.05
C ALA A 38 -5.43 -7.91 -14.30
N THR A 39 -4.22 -7.89 -14.87
CA THR A 39 -3.08 -7.16 -14.32
C THR A 39 -3.34 -5.65 -14.29
N ALA A 40 -3.92 -5.09 -15.36
CA ALA A 40 -4.27 -3.67 -15.41
C ALA A 40 -5.34 -3.32 -14.36
N GLN A 41 -6.37 -4.15 -14.21
CA GLN A 41 -7.39 -3.94 -13.19
C GLN A 41 -6.82 -4.02 -11.77
N SER A 42 -5.92 -4.98 -11.52
CA SER A 42 -5.23 -5.14 -10.23
C SER A 42 -4.35 -3.93 -9.91
N LEU A 43 -3.66 -3.38 -10.92
CA LEU A 43 -2.85 -2.17 -10.77
C LEU A 43 -3.72 -0.96 -10.38
N VAL A 44 -4.86 -0.76 -11.05
CA VAL A 44 -5.79 0.32 -10.73
C VAL A 44 -6.32 0.18 -9.30
N ALA A 45 -6.79 -1.02 -8.93
CA ALA A 45 -7.31 -1.29 -7.60
C ALA A 45 -6.25 -1.05 -6.50
N THR A 46 -5.03 -1.54 -6.71
CA THR A 46 -3.91 -1.36 -5.76
C THR A 46 -3.54 0.11 -5.63
N THR A 47 -3.47 0.85 -6.74
CA THR A 47 -3.19 2.29 -6.74
C THR A 47 -4.24 3.06 -5.94
N ALA A 48 -5.52 2.79 -6.18
CA ALA A 48 -6.61 3.45 -5.48
C ALA A 48 -6.60 3.13 -3.97
N SER A 49 -6.36 1.87 -3.60
CA SER A 49 -6.26 1.46 -2.20
C SER A 49 -5.13 2.20 -1.47
N LEU A 50 -3.93 2.26 -2.06
CA LEU A 50 -2.78 2.96 -1.48
C LEU A 50 -3.04 4.48 -1.40
N TYR A 51 -3.65 5.07 -2.43
CA TYR A 51 -3.99 6.49 -2.43
C TYR A 51 -4.88 6.86 -1.25
N TRP A 52 -5.98 6.13 -1.03
CA TRP A 52 -6.88 6.39 0.09
C TRP A 52 -6.24 6.05 1.45
N GLN A 53 -5.45 4.98 1.52
CA GLN A 53 -4.72 4.63 2.74
C GLN A 53 -3.74 5.72 3.17
N ILE A 54 -3.01 6.34 2.23
CA ILE A 54 -2.10 7.46 2.52
C ILE A 54 -2.89 8.66 3.06
N GLY A 55 -4.04 8.99 2.46
CA GLY A 55 -4.91 10.07 2.93
C GLY A 55 -5.43 9.82 4.36
N TYR A 56 -5.90 8.60 4.63
CA TYR A 56 -6.31 8.17 5.96
C TYR A 56 -5.19 8.29 6.99
N LEU A 57 -3.99 7.79 6.68
CA LEU A 57 -2.85 7.80 7.61
C LEU A 57 -2.37 9.22 7.92
N LYS A 58 -2.36 10.12 6.93
CA LYS A 58 -2.05 11.55 7.17
C LYS A 58 -3.07 12.21 8.09
N GLN A 59 -4.35 11.90 7.92
CA GLN A 59 -5.41 12.40 8.81
C GLN A 59 -5.26 11.84 10.23
N ARG A 60 -4.98 10.54 10.38
CA ARG A 60 -4.70 9.91 11.68
C ARG A 60 -3.48 10.50 12.36
N LEU A 61 -2.41 10.79 11.62
CA LEU A 61 -1.21 11.42 12.13
C LEU A 61 -1.51 12.84 12.64
N ASN A 62 -2.28 13.64 11.89
CA ASN A 62 -2.69 14.97 12.34
C ASN A 62 -3.50 14.93 13.63
N LEU A 63 -4.44 13.98 13.75
CA LEU A 63 -5.22 13.80 14.98
C LEU A 63 -4.32 13.33 16.14
N SER A 64 -3.41 12.39 15.88
CA SER A 64 -2.48 11.87 16.89
C SER A 64 -1.58 12.98 17.45
N GLN A 65 -1.12 13.89 16.60
CA GLN A 65 -0.33 15.05 17.03
C GLN A 65 -1.10 15.91 18.03
N ARG A 66 -2.39 16.20 17.78
CA ARG A 66 -3.25 16.94 18.72
C ARG A 66 -3.42 16.19 20.03
N ASN A 67 -3.65 14.88 19.98
CA ASN A 67 -3.79 14.06 21.19
C ASN A 67 -2.51 14.09 22.05
N VAL A 68 -1.33 14.06 21.43
CA VAL A 68 -0.04 14.16 22.14
C VAL A 68 0.11 15.54 22.77
N GLU A 69 -0.25 16.61 22.07
CA GLU A 69 -0.23 17.98 22.60
C GLU A 69 -1.17 18.13 23.81
N ASP A 70 -2.40 17.63 23.72
CA ASP A 70 -3.39 17.68 24.80
C ASP A 70 -2.95 16.87 26.02
N ALA A 71 -2.38 15.67 25.80
CA ALA A 71 -1.83 14.85 26.87
C ALA A 71 -0.61 15.50 27.54
N ALA A 72 0.23 16.20 26.77
CA ALA A 72 1.36 16.95 27.32
C ALA A 72 0.89 18.12 28.20
N GLN A 73 -0.15 18.86 27.77
CA GLN A 73 -0.76 19.91 28.58
C GLN A 73 -1.39 19.36 29.87
N THR A 74 -2.07 18.21 29.77
CA THR A 74 -2.67 17.51 30.91
C THR A 74 -1.59 17.09 31.92
N LEU A 75 -0.48 16.51 31.45
CA LEU A 75 0.66 16.18 32.29
C LEU A 75 1.22 17.41 33.01
N GLN A 76 1.41 18.53 32.31
CA GLN A 76 1.90 19.77 32.93
C GLN A 76 0.95 20.28 34.03
N LEU A 77 -0.37 20.18 33.83
CA LEU A 77 -1.35 20.56 34.84
C LEU A 77 -1.26 19.66 36.09
N ILE A 78 -1.15 18.34 35.89
CA ILE A 78 -1.05 17.37 36.98
C ILE A 78 0.27 17.53 37.74
N GLU A 79 1.38 17.78 37.06
CA GLU A 79 2.68 18.06 37.70
C GLU A 79 2.62 19.32 38.58
N LYS A 80 1.91 20.38 38.16
CA LYS A 80 1.67 21.57 38.98
C LYS A 80 0.80 21.27 40.20
N GLN A 81 -0.27 20.49 40.04
CA GLN A 81 -1.13 20.10 41.16
C GLN A 81 -0.36 19.25 42.19
N TYR A 82 0.52 18.36 41.73
CA TYR A 82 1.35 17.53 42.58
C TYR A 82 2.33 18.38 43.40
N GLN A 83 2.96 19.38 42.77
CA GLN A 83 3.84 20.33 43.46
C GLN A 83 3.12 21.15 44.55
N LEU A 84 1.81 21.35 44.39
CA LEU A 84 0.94 22.02 45.37
C LEU A 84 0.35 21.04 46.40
N GLY A 85 0.63 19.73 46.31
CA GLY A 85 0.10 18.70 47.18
C GLY A 85 -1.39 18.38 46.97
N ALA A 86 -1.95 18.75 45.82
CA ALA A 86 -3.37 18.56 45.51
C ALA A 86 -3.71 17.19 44.88
N VAL A 87 -2.69 16.47 44.40
CA VAL A 87 -2.79 15.13 43.79
C VAL A 87 -1.57 14.29 44.20
N ASP A 88 -1.64 12.97 43.99
CA ASP A 88 -0.58 12.05 44.39
C ASP A 88 0.43 11.81 43.26
N GLN A 89 1.58 11.23 43.60
CA GLN A 89 2.61 10.89 42.60
C GLN A 89 2.10 9.88 41.56
N LEU A 90 1.12 9.05 41.93
CA LEU A 90 0.48 8.09 41.02
C LEU A 90 -0.19 8.79 39.84
N ASP A 91 -0.88 9.92 40.07
CA ASP A 91 -1.55 10.69 39.02
C ASP A 91 -0.56 11.22 37.98
N VAL A 92 0.62 11.67 38.43
CA VAL A 92 1.72 12.10 37.55
C VAL A 92 2.22 10.94 36.69
N LEU A 93 2.41 9.76 37.30
CA LEU A 93 2.89 8.58 36.59
C LEU A 93 1.86 8.09 35.55
N GLU A 94 0.57 8.15 35.88
CA GLU A 94 -0.50 7.80 34.95
C GLU A 94 -0.56 8.78 33.76
N ALA A 95 -0.46 10.08 34.01
CA ALA A 95 -0.39 11.09 32.96
C ALA A 95 0.84 10.91 32.04
N LYS A 96 2.01 10.59 32.62
CA LYS A 96 3.23 10.26 31.84
C LYS A 96 3.03 9.02 30.98
N ARG A 97 2.41 7.97 31.53
CA ARG A 97 2.09 6.74 30.80
C ARG A 97 1.16 7.03 29.62
N THR A 98 0.12 7.84 29.82
CA THR A 98 -0.82 8.23 28.76
C THR A 98 -0.12 8.99 27.64
N LEU A 99 0.70 10.00 27.98
CA LEU A 99 1.50 10.73 26.99
C LEU A 99 2.41 9.79 26.20
N ALA A 100 3.14 8.90 26.89
CA ALA A 100 4.04 7.94 26.24
C ALA A 100 3.28 6.98 25.32
N SER A 101 2.08 6.53 25.71
CA SER A 101 1.23 5.67 24.88
C SER A 101 0.77 6.36 23.61
N LEU A 102 0.41 7.65 23.69
CA LEU A 102 -0.02 8.44 22.53
C LEU A 102 1.15 8.74 21.59
N GLN A 103 2.34 9.00 22.13
CA GLN A 103 3.57 9.16 21.35
C GLN A 103 3.93 7.86 20.61
N ALA A 104 3.81 6.70 21.26
CA ALA A 104 4.03 5.41 20.62
C ALA A 104 3.06 5.18 19.46
N GLN A 105 1.76 5.44 19.68
CA GLN A 105 0.75 5.35 18.62
C GLN A 105 1.01 6.33 17.46
N GLN A 106 1.50 7.53 17.75
CA GLN A 106 1.89 8.47 16.71
C GLN A 106 3.01 7.89 15.83
N SER A 107 4.05 7.31 16.44
CA SER A 107 5.14 6.67 15.70
C SER A 107 4.67 5.49 14.84
N GLU A 108 3.68 4.72 15.30
CA GLU A 108 3.06 3.66 14.48
C GLU A 108 2.38 4.22 13.22
N PHE A 109 1.70 5.38 13.32
CA PHE A 109 1.11 6.05 12.14
C PHE A 109 2.18 6.59 11.20
N GLU A 110 3.29 7.14 11.72
CA GLU A 110 4.41 7.62 10.91
C GLU A 110 5.05 6.48 10.11
N GLN A 111 5.29 5.34 10.77
CA GLN A 111 5.84 4.15 10.15
C GLN A 111 4.90 3.61 9.07
N SER A 112 3.61 3.49 9.38
CA SER A 112 2.59 3.03 8.43
C SER A 112 2.50 3.95 7.20
N LEU A 113 2.59 5.27 7.41
CA LEU A 113 2.58 6.25 6.33
C LEU A 113 3.82 6.13 5.45
N LEU A 114 4.99 5.91 6.05
CA LEU A 114 6.23 5.68 5.32
C LEU A 114 6.14 4.42 4.43
N GLU A 115 5.63 3.32 4.99
CA GLU A 115 5.44 2.06 4.27
C GLU A 115 4.46 2.21 3.09
N ALA A 116 3.31 2.86 3.32
CA ALA A 116 2.32 3.11 2.27
C ALA A 116 2.89 3.99 1.13
N ASN A 117 3.67 5.02 1.45
CA ASN A 117 4.33 5.84 0.44
C ASN A 117 5.41 5.07 -0.34
N ASN A 118 6.17 4.20 0.32
CA ASN A 118 7.16 3.35 -0.35
C ASN A 118 6.49 2.34 -1.30
N ALA A 119 5.40 1.70 -0.87
CA ALA A 119 4.61 0.82 -1.71
C ALA A 119 4.05 1.56 -2.94
N PHE A 120 3.56 2.78 -2.74
CA PHE A 120 3.10 3.65 -3.82
C PHE A 120 4.24 3.97 -4.81
N ALA A 121 5.44 4.32 -4.32
CA ALA A 121 6.59 4.59 -5.18
C ALA A 121 6.99 3.38 -6.03
N ILE A 122 7.06 2.19 -5.43
CA ILE A 122 7.41 0.94 -6.12
C ILE A 122 6.39 0.63 -7.23
N LEU A 123 5.10 0.90 -7.00
CA LEU A 123 4.04 0.68 -7.98
C LEU A 123 4.27 1.49 -9.29
N PHE A 124 4.89 2.65 -9.18
CA PHE A 124 5.27 3.50 -10.32
C PHE A 124 6.73 3.31 -10.77
N ASN A 125 7.33 2.19 -10.39
CA ASN A 125 8.72 1.84 -10.68
C ASN A 125 9.71 2.94 -10.24
N GLN A 126 9.43 3.57 -9.10
CA GLN A 126 10.29 4.57 -8.48
C GLN A 126 10.93 4.01 -7.20
N PRO A 127 12.14 4.47 -6.83
CA PRO A 127 12.76 4.04 -5.57
C PRO A 127 11.92 4.48 -4.36
N PRO A 128 12.01 3.78 -3.21
CA PRO A 128 11.35 4.21 -1.97
C PRO A 128 11.67 5.68 -1.62
N LYS A 129 10.72 6.37 -0.97
CA LYS A 129 10.80 7.80 -0.59
C LYS A 129 10.88 8.82 -1.72
N SER A 130 10.82 8.42 -3.00
CA SER A 130 10.95 9.35 -4.13
C SER A 130 9.65 10.09 -4.49
N ILE A 131 8.51 9.39 -4.40
CA ILE A 131 7.19 9.93 -4.70
C ILE A 131 6.22 9.58 -3.57
N SER A 132 5.20 10.41 -3.41
CA SER A 132 4.09 10.19 -2.49
C SER A 132 2.78 10.62 -3.15
N ALA A 133 1.66 10.05 -2.71
CA ALA A 133 0.36 10.47 -3.20
C ALA A 133 0.04 11.91 -2.76
N ASN A 134 -0.45 12.73 -3.69
CA ASN A 134 -0.87 14.10 -3.42
C ASN A 134 -2.30 14.15 -2.82
N ILE A 135 -2.46 13.53 -1.66
CA ILE A 135 -3.67 13.57 -0.83
C ILE A 135 -3.28 13.90 0.60
N GLN A 136 -3.96 14.85 1.24
CA GLN A 136 -3.64 15.27 2.60
C GLN A 136 -4.61 14.71 3.64
N MET A 137 -5.85 14.46 3.25
CA MET A 137 -6.90 13.91 4.10
C MET A 137 -7.93 13.20 3.22
N LEU A 138 -8.79 12.39 3.84
CA LEU A 138 -9.91 11.80 3.13
C LEU A 138 -10.90 12.90 2.69
N PRO A 139 -11.58 12.75 1.54
CA PRO A 139 -12.62 13.67 1.11
C PRO A 139 -13.80 13.60 2.09
N GLU A 140 -14.38 14.75 2.41
CA GLU A 140 -15.57 14.83 3.28
C GLU A 140 -16.90 14.76 2.50
N GLY A 141 -16.84 14.76 1.16
CA GLY A 141 -18.01 14.70 0.27
C GLY A 141 -18.28 13.33 -0.35
N ASP A 142 -19.33 13.26 -1.16
CA ASP A 142 -19.70 12.03 -1.88
C ASP A 142 -18.55 11.52 -2.76
N MET A 143 -18.40 10.19 -2.82
CA MET A 143 -17.45 9.58 -3.73
C MET A 143 -17.80 9.92 -5.18
N PRO A 144 -16.80 10.18 -6.05
CA PRO A 144 -17.06 10.47 -7.45
C PRO A 144 -17.82 9.32 -8.10
N SER A 145 -18.89 9.64 -8.85
CA SER A 145 -19.67 8.64 -9.56
C SER A 145 -18.81 7.93 -10.61
N LEU A 146 -18.72 6.61 -10.54
CA LEU A 146 -18.08 5.81 -11.58
C LEU A 146 -19.03 5.73 -12.79
N SER A 147 -18.65 6.36 -13.89
CA SER A 147 -19.27 6.10 -15.19
C SER A 147 -18.84 4.70 -15.64
N VAL A 148 -19.76 3.75 -15.58
CA VAL A 148 -19.62 2.39 -16.12
C VAL A 148 -19.72 2.42 -17.64
#